data_AF-A0A6G0WZH2-F1
#
_entry.id   AF-A0A6G0WZH2-F1
#
_cell.length_a   1.000
_cell.length_b   1.000
_cell.length_c   1.000
_cell.angle_alpha   90.00
_cell.angle_beta   90.00
_cell.angle_gamma   90.00
#
_symmetry.space_group_name_H-M   'P 1'
#
loop_
_entity.id
_entity.type
_entity.pdbx_description
1 polymer ?
#
loop_
_entity_poly.entity_id
_entity_poly.type
_entity_poly.pdbx_seq_one_letter_code
_entity_poly.pdbx_strand_id
1 'polypeptide(L)'
;MPYYSVEELLAEEERVKCVFQAEAAGCGYMDPSTEGDDIMENTKLELPMWLAAPLSKHGTVQIEVPQCLSTRYRNVIKAGPAAANLRDMNPYFFELGKAILPHLVNDGDVQEIEDILRVAFGGERYKMILDQSMNSHDEDTTEFTRKLTEFEKQLFQAGMNDANDFLRWRERKNEVISSAKVVQIKKRKLSHIPTTITPRHGPLIGMPRRCPLSASWRTRDLGMDRFGPFVGKVQHSGSYR
;
A
#
# COMPACT_ATOMS: atom_id res chain seq x y z
N MET A 1 -6.07 -3.75 14.92
CA MET A 1 -5.29 -2.52 14.70
C MET A 1 -6.24 -1.46 14.14
N PRO A 2 -5.85 -0.17 14.05
CA PRO A 2 -6.74 0.85 13.51
C PRO A 2 -6.82 0.73 11.98
N TYR A 3 -8.05 0.58 11.46
CA TYR A 3 -8.41 0.43 10.04
C TYR A 3 -7.71 1.40 9.05
N TYR A 4 -7.22 2.55 9.51
CA TYR A 4 -6.57 3.58 8.67
C TYR A 4 -5.03 3.52 8.69
N SER A 5 -4.42 2.48 9.24
CA SER A 5 -2.96 2.28 9.17
C SER A 5 -2.55 1.92 7.76
N VAL A 6 -1.54 2.62 7.22
CA VAL A 6 -0.98 2.33 5.90
C VAL A 6 -0.30 0.97 5.90
N GLU A 7 0.30 0.60 7.02
CA GLU A 7 1.02 -0.66 7.19
C GLU A 7 0.07 -1.85 7.23
N GLU A 8 -1.11 -1.69 7.83
CA GLU A 8 -2.17 -2.70 7.78
C GLU A 8 -2.66 -2.90 6.32
N LEU A 9 -2.92 -1.82 5.59
CA LEU A 9 -3.30 -1.90 4.16
C LEU A 9 -2.22 -2.58 3.31
N LEU A 10 -0.95 -2.29 3.56
CA LEU A 10 0.17 -2.90 2.84
C LEU A 10 0.38 -4.37 3.22
N ALA A 11 0.13 -4.73 4.48
CA ALA A 11 0.17 -6.12 4.93
C ALA A 11 -0.98 -6.95 4.33
N GLU A 12 -2.17 -6.37 4.17
CA GLU A 12 -3.33 -7.06 3.60
C GLU A 12 -3.25 -7.26 2.07
N GLU A 13 -2.43 -6.48 1.36
CA GLU A 13 -2.19 -6.66 -0.07
C GLU A 13 -1.31 -7.90 -0.37
N GLU A 14 -0.68 -8.48 0.64
CA GLU A 14 0.14 -9.68 0.48
C GLU A 14 -0.69 -10.84 -0.06
N ARG A 15 -0.14 -11.52 -1.08
CA ARG A 15 -0.81 -12.63 -1.76
C ARG A 15 -0.63 -13.94 -1.00
N VAL A 16 -1.74 -14.65 -0.80
CA VAL A 16 -1.79 -15.94 -0.13
C VAL A 16 -2.42 -16.98 -1.04
N LYS A 17 -1.88 -18.19 -1.01
CA LYS A 17 -2.41 -19.33 -1.75
C LYS A 17 -3.73 -19.77 -1.15
N CYS A 18 -4.72 -19.88 -2.03
CA CYS A 18 -6.10 -20.13 -1.68
C CYS A 18 -6.66 -21.23 -2.59
N VAL A 19 -7.51 -22.09 -2.06
CA VAL A 19 -8.24 -23.12 -2.81
C VAL A 19 -9.72 -22.76 -2.80
N PHE A 20 -10.33 -22.62 -3.98
CA PHE A 20 -11.76 -22.39 -4.08
C PHE A 20 -12.52 -23.66 -3.69
N GLN A 21 -13.47 -23.56 -2.76
CA GLN A 21 -14.35 -24.67 -2.39
C GLN A 21 -15.67 -24.65 -3.17
N ALA A 22 -16.04 -23.50 -3.72
CA ALA A 22 -17.23 -23.33 -4.54
C ALA A 22 -16.86 -22.71 -5.89
N GLU A 23 -17.68 -22.99 -6.90
CA GLU A 23 -17.58 -22.39 -8.23
C GLU A 23 -17.86 -20.88 -8.14
N ALA A 24 -16.99 -20.07 -8.74
CA ALA A 24 -17.15 -18.62 -8.81
C ALA A 24 -17.45 -18.20 -10.25
N ALA A 25 -18.71 -17.88 -10.51
CA ALA A 25 -19.17 -17.47 -11.84
C ALA A 25 -18.61 -16.09 -12.25
N GLY A 26 -18.21 -15.95 -13.51
CA GLY A 26 -17.68 -14.71 -14.10
C GLY A 26 -16.33 -14.26 -13.52
N CYS A 27 -15.62 -15.13 -12.81
CA CYS A 27 -14.33 -14.83 -12.17
C CYS A 27 -13.11 -15.40 -12.93
N GLY A 28 -13.30 -15.99 -14.11
CA GLY A 28 -12.25 -16.62 -14.91
C GLY A 28 -11.08 -15.67 -15.26
N TYR A 29 -11.32 -14.35 -15.30
CA TYR A 29 -10.28 -13.34 -15.51
C TYR A 29 -9.18 -13.32 -14.43
N MET A 30 -9.42 -13.94 -13.26
CA MET A 30 -8.44 -14.00 -12.18
C MET A 30 -7.34 -15.03 -12.43
N ASP A 31 -7.64 -16.09 -13.19
CA ASP A 31 -6.65 -17.11 -13.58
C ASP A 31 -6.54 -17.17 -15.11
N PRO A 32 -5.43 -16.68 -15.70
CA PRO A 32 -5.23 -16.73 -17.14
C PRO A 32 -5.09 -18.16 -17.70
N SER A 33 -4.97 -19.17 -16.83
CA SER A 33 -4.88 -20.58 -17.21
C SER A 33 -6.25 -21.23 -17.45
N THR A 34 -7.33 -20.59 -16.98
CA THR A 34 -8.68 -21.11 -17.10
C THR A 34 -9.27 -20.74 -18.47
N GLU A 35 -9.73 -21.73 -19.23
CA GLU A 35 -10.28 -21.52 -20.59
C GLU A 35 -11.74 -21.01 -20.59
N GLY A 36 -12.40 -20.98 -19.42
CA GLY A 36 -13.78 -20.54 -19.22
C GLY A 36 -13.92 -19.18 -18.53
N ASP A 37 -15.15 -18.66 -18.50
CA ASP A 37 -15.49 -17.42 -17.77
C ASP A 37 -15.64 -17.66 -16.25
N ASP A 38 -15.71 -18.92 -15.82
CA ASP A 38 -15.98 -19.32 -14.44
C ASP A 38 -14.78 -20.05 -13.82
N ILE A 39 -14.56 -19.86 -12.50
CA ILE A 39 -13.56 -20.59 -11.73
C ILE A 39 -14.22 -21.85 -11.18
N MET A 40 -13.69 -23.02 -11.54
CA MET A 40 -14.16 -24.30 -11.03
C MET A 40 -13.78 -24.53 -9.56
N GLU A 41 -14.53 -25.38 -8.88
CA GLU A 41 -14.17 -25.85 -7.54
C GLU A 41 -12.77 -26.50 -7.52
N ASN A 42 -12.09 -26.41 -6.38
CA ASN A 42 -10.72 -26.88 -6.14
C ASN A 42 -9.62 -26.20 -6.95
N THR A 43 -9.93 -25.11 -7.65
CA THR A 43 -8.91 -24.29 -8.33
C THR A 43 -8.03 -23.59 -7.30
N LYS A 44 -6.71 -23.64 -7.50
CA LYS A 44 -5.72 -22.98 -6.65
C LYS A 44 -5.36 -21.63 -7.24
N LEU A 45 -5.56 -20.57 -6.46
CA LEU A 45 -5.26 -19.20 -6.89
C LEU A 45 -4.56 -18.43 -5.77
N GLU A 46 -3.73 -17.46 -6.15
CA GLU A 46 -3.14 -16.52 -5.20
C GLU A 46 -4.01 -15.26 -5.11
N LEU A 47 -4.58 -15.03 -3.94
CA LEU A 47 -5.44 -13.88 -3.66
C LEU A 47 -4.81 -12.98 -2.61
N PRO A 48 -4.97 -11.64 -2.69
CA PRO A 48 -4.61 -10.75 -1.61
C PRO A 48 -5.38 -11.08 -0.32
N MET A 49 -4.75 -10.88 0.84
CA MET A 49 -5.34 -11.20 2.14
C MET A 49 -6.65 -10.44 2.41
N TRP A 50 -6.76 -9.17 2.00
CA TRP A 50 -8.01 -8.39 2.16
C TRP A 50 -9.22 -9.01 1.45
N LEU A 51 -8.99 -9.75 0.36
CA LEU A 51 -10.03 -10.45 -0.39
C LEU A 51 -10.23 -11.87 0.14
N ALA A 52 -9.15 -12.57 0.48
CA ALA A 52 -9.21 -13.94 0.97
C ALA A 52 -9.92 -14.03 2.35
N ALA A 53 -9.70 -13.05 3.24
CA ALA A 53 -10.29 -13.03 4.58
C ALA A 53 -11.83 -13.10 4.59
N PRO A 54 -12.58 -12.23 3.88
CA PRO A 54 -14.05 -12.34 3.83
C PRO A 54 -14.51 -13.60 3.11
N LEU A 55 -13.86 -14.00 2.00
CA LEU A 55 -14.25 -15.21 1.26
C LEU A 55 -14.09 -16.49 2.09
N SER A 56 -13.08 -16.54 2.94
CA SER A 56 -12.89 -17.62 3.89
C SER A 56 -13.98 -17.65 4.96
N LYS A 57 -14.42 -16.50 5.48
CA LYS A 57 -15.54 -16.43 6.43
C LYS A 57 -16.85 -16.91 5.83
N HIS A 58 -17.04 -16.72 4.52
CA HIS A 58 -18.20 -17.21 3.78
C HIS A 58 -18.10 -18.70 3.40
N GLY A 59 -16.94 -19.34 3.57
CA GLY A 59 -16.71 -20.74 3.18
C GLY A 59 -16.55 -20.94 1.66
N THR A 60 -16.32 -19.87 0.89
CA THR A 60 -16.10 -19.96 -0.56
C THR A 60 -14.66 -20.37 -0.87
N VAL A 61 -13.72 -19.97 -0.01
CA VAL A 61 -12.28 -20.14 -0.23
C VAL A 61 -11.61 -20.68 1.04
N GLN A 62 -10.74 -21.66 0.87
CA GLN A 62 -9.87 -22.19 1.91
C GLN A 62 -8.47 -21.60 1.76
N ILE A 63 -7.98 -20.95 2.81
CA ILE A 63 -6.63 -20.36 2.82
C ILE A 63 -5.61 -21.45 3.17
N GLU A 64 -4.59 -21.63 2.32
CA GLU A 64 -3.45 -22.49 2.62
C GLU A 64 -2.41 -21.73 3.45
N VAL A 65 -1.62 -22.46 4.26
CA VAL A 65 -0.53 -21.85 5.04
C VAL A 65 0.50 -21.24 4.09
N PRO A 66 0.82 -19.93 4.20
CA PRO A 66 1.81 -19.30 3.34
C PRO A 66 3.21 -19.88 3.53
N GLN A 67 4.05 -19.75 2.51
CA GLN A 67 5.43 -20.24 2.58
C GLN A 67 6.24 -19.60 3.72
N CYS A 68 6.00 -18.34 4.06
CA CYS A 68 6.68 -17.67 5.18
C CYS A 68 6.39 -18.33 6.55
N LEU A 69 5.29 -19.09 6.66
CA LEU A 69 4.89 -19.84 7.86
C LEU A 69 5.04 -21.36 7.67
N SER A 70 5.78 -21.80 6.66
CA SER A 70 6.08 -23.23 6.44
C SER A 70 6.89 -23.82 7.59
N THR A 71 6.70 -25.10 7.88
CA THR A 71 7.40 -25.86 8.94
C THR A 71 8.91 -25.68 8.93
N ARG A 72 9.54 -25.56 7.75
CA ARG A 72 10.97 -25.27 7.63
C ARG A 72 11.34 -23.97 8.35
N TYR A 73 10.62 -22.90 8.07
CA TYR A 73 10.87 -21.59 8.66
C TYR A 73 10.45 -21.52 10.12
N ARG A 74 9.37 -22.23 10.48
CA ARG A 74 8.98 -22.45 11.88
C ARG A 74 10.16 -22.98 12.71
N ASN A 75 10.88 -23.97 12.19
CA ASN A 75 12.04 -24.56 12.88
C ASN A 75 13.23 -23.60 12.97
N VAL A 76 13.47 -22.77 11.95
CA VAL A 76 14.52 -21.73 11.98
C VAL A 76 14.23 -20.72 13.08
N ILE A 77 12.98 -20.25 13.20
CA ILE A 77 12.59 -19.29 14.23
C ILE A 77 12.68 -19.92 15.62
N LYS A 78 12.25 -21.18 15.78
CA LYS A 78 12.39 -21.94 17.04
C LYS A 78 13.85 -22.13 17.47
N ALA A 79 14.77 -22.28 16.53
CA ALA A 79 16.21 -22.44 16.83
C ALA A 79 16.86 -21.13 17.31
N GLY A 80 16.39 -19.97 16.84
CA GLY A 80 16.93 -18.68 17.26
C GLY A 80 16.27 -17.50 16.53
N PRO A 81 15.30 -16.81 17.15
CA PRO A 81 14.55 -15.74 16.46
C PRO A 81 15.37 -14.48 16.22
N ALA A 82 16.41 -14.21 17.03
CA ALA A 82 17.27 -13.04 16.88
C ALA A 82 18.21 -13.13 15.66
N ALA A 83 18.68 -14.35 15.34
CA ALA A 83 19.59 -14.58 14.21
C ALA A 83 18.85 -14.71 12.86
N ALA A 84 17.57 -15.04 12.88
CA ALA A 84 16.76 -15.22 11.68
C ALA A 84 16.45 -13.88 10.99
N ASN A 85 16.58 -13.85 9.66
CA ASN A 85 16.16 -12.71 8.85
C ASN A 85 14.67 -12.87 8.47
N LEU A 86 13.78 -12.30 9.28
CA LEU A 86 12.34 -12.33 9.05
C LEU A 86 11.94 -11.50 7.82
N ARG A 87 12.67 -10.42 7.52
CA ARG A 87 12.33 -9.54 6.39
C ARG A 87 12.45 -10.26 5.05
N ASP A 88 13.48 -11.08 4.86
CA ASP A 88 13.70 -11.83 3.61
C ASP A 88 12.56 -12.81 3.34
N MET A 89 11.88 -13.27 4.39
CA MET A 89 10.74 -14.17 4.27
C MET A 89 9.46 -13.39 3.97
N ASN A 90 9.14 -12.41 4.81
CA ASN A 90 8.05 -11.47 4.58
C ASN A 90 8.28 -10.18 5.40
N PRO A 91 8.26 -8.99 4.78
CA PRO A 91 8.33 -7.71 5.50
C PRO A 91 7.24 -7.53 6.57
N TYR A 92 6.05 -8.08 6.33
CA TYR A 92 4.84 -7.99 7.19
C TYR A 92 4.53 -9.31 7.90
N PHE A 93 5.56 -10.02 8.35
CA PHE A 93 5.44 -11.36 8.97
C PHE A 93 4.43 -11.40 10.14
N PHE A 94 4.47 -10.40 11.03
CA PHE A 94 3.61 -10.39 12.22
C PHE A 94 2.17 -10.00 11.90
N GLU A 95 1.94 -9.04 11.00
CA GLU A 95 0.59 -8.67 10.58
C GLU A 95 -0.07 -9.83 9.82
N LEU A 96 0.63 -10.40 8.84
CA LEU A 96 0.13 -11.52 8.04
C LEU A 96 -0.18 -12.75 8.92
N GLY A 97 0.71 -13.08 9.85
CA GLY A 97 0.49 -14.19 10.78
C GLY A 97 -0.80 -14.01 11.58
N LYS A 98 -1.05 -12.81 12.12
CA LYS A 98 -2.28 -12.50 12.85
C LYS A 98 -3.52 -12.53 11.96
N ALA A 99 -3.41 -12.04 10.72
CA ALA A 99 -4.50 -12.02 9.78
C ALA A 99 -4.94 -13.43 9.37
N ILE A 100 -4.01 -14.39 9.24
CA ILE A 100 -4.28 -15.74 8.74
C ILE A 100 -4.81 -16.69 9.83
N LEU A 101 -4.37 -16.55 11.08
CA LEU A 101 -4.77 -17.42 12.19
C LEU A 101 -6.27 -17.78 12.25
N PRO A 102 -7.23 -16.83 12.15
CA PRO A 102 -8.65 -17.15 12.25
C PRO A 102 -9.23 -17.91 11.04
N HIS A 103 -8.47 -18.06 9.95
CA HIS A 103 -8.93 -18.65 8.69
C HIS A 103 -8.37 -20.06 8.43
N LEU A 104 -7.45 -20.53 9.28
CA LEU A 104 -6.87 -21.86 9.15
C LEU A 104 -7.82 -22.93 9.71
N VAL A 105 -7.92 -24.05 9.00
CA VAL A 105 -8.80 -25.17 9.35
C VAL A 105 -8.14 -26.15 10.34
N ASN A 106 -6.81 -26.26 10.30
CA ASN A 106 -6.08 -27.21 11.12
C ASN A 106 -5.71 -26.60 12.48
N ASP A 107 -6.35 -27.05 13.55
CA ASP A 107 -6.08 -26.59 14.92
C ASP A 107 -4.60 -26.76 15.33
N GLY A 108 -3.94 -27.83 14.87
CA GLY A 108 -2.52 -28.06 15.14
C GLY A 108 -1.61 -26.99 14.53
N ASP A 109 -1.90 -26.58 13.28
CA ASP A 109 -1.15 -25.50 12.62
C ASP A 109 -1.39 -24.15 13.29
N VAL A 110 -2.62 -23.90 13.73
CA VAL A 110 -2.99 -22.66 14.45
C VAL A 110 -2.15 -22.54 15.72
N GLN A 111 -2.13 -23.57 16.56
CA GLN A 111 -1.35 -23.55 17.81
C GLN A 111 0.14 -23.37 17.55
N GLU A 112 0.70 -24.08 16.57
CA GLU A 112 2.11 -23.93 16.23
C GLU A 112 2.46 -22.53 15.73
N ILE A 113 1.62 -21.93 14.88
CA ILE A 113 1.85 -20.57 14.37
C ILE A 113 1.72 -19.55 15.51
N GLU A 114 0.73 -19.69 16.38
CA GLU A 114 0.61 -18.83 17.57
C GLU A 114 1.86 -18.89 18.44
N ASP A 115 2.34 -20.09 18.75
CA ASP A 115 3.55 -20.29 19.55
C ASP A 115 4.77 -19.65 18.89
N ILE A 116 4.90 -19.78 17.57
CA ILE A 116 6.03 -19.21 16.83
C ILE A 116 5.96 -17.69 16.80
N LEU A 117 4.78 -17.09 16.60
CA LEU A 117 4.62 -15.64 16.66
C LEU A 117 4.97 -15.11 18.05
N ARG A 118 4.58 -15.83 19.11
CA ARG A 118 4.93 -15.51 20.50
C ARG A 118 6.43 -15.64 20.76
N VAL A 119 7.06 -16.74 20.33
CA VAL A 119 8.50 -16.99 20.51
C VAL A 119 9.35 -16.01 19.69
N ALA A 120 8.92 -15.69 18.47
CA ALA A 120 9.63 -14.78 17.57
C ALA A 120 9.81 -13.39 18.19
N PHE A 121 8.77 -12.85 18.83
CA PHE A 121 8.81 -11.50 19.38
C PHE A 121 9.07 -11.46 20.90
N GLY A 122 8.47 -12.35 21.68
CA GLY A 122 8.41 -12.27 23.15
C GLY A 122 9.70 -12.56 23.91
N GLY A 123 10.81 -12.84 23.23
CA GLY A 123 12.08 -13.26 23.83
C GLY A 123 13.24 -12.33 23.52
N GLU A 124 14.29 -12.92 22.94
CA GLU A 124 15.58 -12.28 22.67
C GLU A 124 15.48 -11.17 21.62
N ARG A 125 14.61 -11.33 20.62
CA ARG A 125 14.49 -10.40 19.49
C ARG A 125 14.01 -9.02 19.93
N TYR A 126 12.96 -8.94 20.76
CA TYR A 126 12.49 -7.67 21.32
C TYR A 126 13.57 -6.99 22.17
N LYS A 127 14.25 -7.74 23.03
CA LYS A 127 15.36 -7.22 23.86
C LYS A 127 16.48 -6.64 23.00
N MET A 128 16.88 -7.36 21.94
CA MET A 128 17.89 -6.92 20.99
C MET A 128 17.48 -5.63 20.27
N ILE A 129 16.23 -5.52 19.81
CA ILE A 129 15.72 -4.30 19.16
C ILE A 129 15.77 -3.12 20.13
N LEU A 130 15.30 -3.31 21.36
CA LEU A 130 15.27 -2.25 22.36
C LEU A 130 16.69 -1.79 22.74
N ASP A 131 17.59 -2.73 23.04
CA ASP A 131 18.98 -2.47 23.39
C ASP A 131 19.69 -1.69 22.27
N GLN A 132 19.56 -2.17 21.03
CA GLN A 132 20.12 -1.47 19.87
C GLN A 132 19.51 -0.09 19.69
N SER A 133 18.19 0.07 19.78
CA SER A 133 17.54 1.38 19.58
C SER A 133 17.94 2.43 20.61
N MET A 134 18.27 2.01 21.84
CA MET A 134 18.60 2.92 22.95
C MET A 134 20.11 3.19 23.06
N ASN A 135 20.95 2.27 22.59
CA ASN A 135 22.40 2.33 22.80
C ASN A 135 23.24 2.60 21.54
N SER A 136 22.68 2.50 20.32
CA SER A 136 23.41 2.69 19.05
C SER A 136 23.52 4.15 18.58
N HIS A 137 23.64 5.11 19.51
CA HIS A 137 23.70 6.53 19.14
C HIS A 137 24.97 6.83 18.32
N ASP A 138 24.80 7.42 17.13
CA ASP A 138 25.87 7.79 16.18
C ASP A 138 26.57 6.60 15.48
N GLU A 139 26.04 5.37 15.62
CA GLU A 139 26.53 4.19 14.91
C GLU A 139 25.75 3.92 13.60
N ASP A 140 26.38 3.20 12.67
CA ASP A 140 25.71 2.76 11.45
C ASP A 140 24.78 1.57 11.72
N THR A 141 23.49 1.84 11.89
CA THR A 141 22.46 0.83 12.16
C THR A 141 21.87 0.20 10.89
N THR A 142 22.45 0.43 9.71
CA THR A 142 21.85 0.00 8.42
C THR A 142 21.80 -1.52 8.28
N GLU A 143 22.83 -2.26 8.69
CA GLU A 143 22.83 -3.72 8.61
C GLU A 143 21.79 -4.36 9.54
N PHE A 144 21.60 -3.79 10.73
CA PHE A 144 20.62 -4.25 11.69
C PHE A 144 19.19 -4.01 11.18
N THR A 145 18.89 -2.78 10.77
CA THR A 145 17.56 -2.37 10.31
C THR A 145 17.11 -3.09 9.03
N ARG A 146 18.04 -3.59 8.21
CA ARG A 146 17.73 -4.43 7.04
C ARG A 146 17.10 -5.78 7.42
N LYS A 147 17.39 -6.34 8.60
CA LYS A 147 16.87 -7.67 9.02
C LYS A 147 15.52 -7.60 9.73
N LEU A 148 15.08 -6.39 10.08
CA LEU A 148 13.85 -6.15 10.83
C LEU A 148 12.62 -6.12 9.92
N THR A 149 11.50 -6.63 10.41
CA THR A 149 10.17 -6.46 9.76
C THR A 149 9.70 -4.99 9.82
N GLU A 150 8.63 -4.63 9.10
CA GLU A 150 8.12 -3.24 9.15
C GLU A 150 7.62 -2.85 10.55
N PHE A 151 6.88 -3.72 11.22
CA PHE A 151 6.47 -3.54 12.62
C PHE A 151 7.68 -3.29 13.55
N GLU A 152 8.74 -4.09 13.41
CA GLU A 152 9.95 -3.95 14.22
C GLU A 152 10.73 -2.68 13.91
N LYS A 153 10.74 -2.24 12.65
CA LYS A 153 11.35 -0.96 12.27
C LYS A 153 10.63 0.21 12.91
N GLN A 154 9.30 0.19 12.97
CA GLN A 154 8.54 1.22 13.67
C GLN A 154 8.91 1.27 15.16
N LEU A 155 8.99 0.10 15.81
CA LEU A 155 9.41 0.00 17.20
C LEU A 155 10.84 0.52 17.41
N PHE A 156 11.77 0.14 16.52
CA PHE A 156 13.14 0.62 16.55
C PHE A 156 13.23 2.14 16.38
N GLN A 157 12.47 2.71 15.44
CA GLN A 157 12.42 4.16 15.23
C GLN A 157 11.82 4.89 16.43
N ALA A 158 10.78 4.34 17.06
CA ALA A 158 10.21 4.90 18.28
C ALA A 158 11.27 4.95 19.40
N GLY A 159 11.96 3.82 19.66
CA GLY A 159 13.02 3.77 20.66
C GLY A 159 14.18 4.73 20.37
N MET A 160 14.60 4.82 19.11
CA MET A 160 15.65 5.74 18.68
C MET A 160 15.23 7.21 18.85
N ASN A 161 13.97 7.54 18.57
CA ASN A 161 13.44 8.88 18.79
C ASN A 161 13.41 9.23 20.29
N ASP A 162 13.00 8.30 21.14
CA ASP A 162 12.95 8.48 22.60
C ASP A 162 14.35 8.67 23.19
N ALA A 163 15.32 7.84 22.78
CA ALA A 163 16.72 7.99 23.18
C ALA A 163 17.29 9.35 22.76
N ASN A 164 17.04 9.77 21.52
CA ASN A 164 17.47 11.06 21.01
C ASN A 164 16.82 12.23 21.76
N ASP A 165 15.53 12.14 22.08
CA ASP A 165 14.82 13.18 22.82
C ASP A 165 15.34 13.29 24.25
N PHE A 166 15.60 12.15 24.90
CA PHE A 166 16.24 12.11 26.21
C PHE A 166 17.63 12.75 26.20
N LEU A 167 18.45 12.46 25.18
CA LEU A 167 19.78 13.07 25.05
C LEU A 167 19.70 14.58 24.83
N ARG A 168 18.78 15.05 23.99
CA ARG A 168 18.56 16.49 23.76
C ARG A 168 18.11 17.21 25.04
N TRP A 169 17.21 16.58 25.80
CA TRP A 169 16.77 17.06 27.10
C TRP A 169 17.95 17.13 28.09
N ARG A 170 18.74 16.05 28.19
CA ARG A 170 19.92 15.96 29.06
C ARG A 170 20.95 17.05 28.75
N GLU A 171 21.13 17.37 27.47
CA GLU A 171 22.06 18.40 27.00
C GLU A 171 21.49 19.82 27.01
N ARG A 172 20.25 20.01 27.48
CA ARG A 172 19.51 21.29 27.46
C ARG A 172 19.37 21.91 26.06
N LYS A 173 19.44 21.09 25.00
CA LYS A 173 19.23 21.53 23.62
C LYS A 173 17.77 21.87 23.31
N ASN A 174 16.85 21.56 24.24
CA ASN A 174 15.41 21.79 24.12
C ASN A 174 15.01 23.27 24.27
N GLU A 175 15.93 24.15 24.66
CA GLU A 175 15.66 25.60 24.80
C GLU A 175 15.51 26.30 23.44
N VAL A 176 16.07 25.73 22.36
CA VAL A 176 16.01 26.29 21.01
C VAL A 176 14.85 25.69 20.24
N ILE A 177 13.81 26.50 20.01
CA ILE A 177 12.65 26.10 19.20
C ILE A 177 13.06 26.07 17.73
N SER A 178 13.29 24.87 17.19
CA SER A 178 13.53 24.67 15.76
C SER A 178 12.20 24.48 15.03
N SER A 179 12.13 25.01 13.81
CA SER A 179 11.00 24.74 12.91
C SER A 179 10.90 23.25 12.59
N ALA A 180 9.68 22.69 12.61
CA ALA A 180 9.45 21.30 12.26
C ALA A 180 10.00 20.94 10.87
N LYS A 181 10.46 19.69 10.70
CA LYS A 181 11.03 19.20 9.42
C LYS A 181 10.11 19.46 8.22
N VAL A 182 8.79 19.31 8.41
CA VAL A 182 7.78 19.56 7.37
C VAL A 182 7.75 21.02 6.90
N VAL A 183 8.04 21.96 7.80
CA VAL A 183 8.09 23.41 7.50
C VAL A 183 9.41 23.81 6.83
N GLN A 184 10.49 23.07 7.10
CA GLN A 184 11.80 23.30 6.49
C GLN A 184 11.89 22.85 5.01
N ILE A 185 10.86 22.19 4.48
CA ILE A 185 10.78 21.87 3.06
C ILE A 185 10.67 23.18 2.27
N LYS A 186 11.77 23.55 1.60
CA LYS A 186 11.98 24.82 0.87
C LYS A 186 10.70 25.31 0.19
N LYS A 187 10.32 26.57 0.49
CA LYS A 187 9.39 27.37 -0.33
C LYS A 187 9.77 27.18 -1.80
N ARG A 188 8.90 26.53 -2.59
CA ARG A 188 9.03 26.52 -4.05
C ARG A 188 9.14 27.98 -4.48
N LYS A 189 10.22 28.35 -5.19
CA LYS A 189 10.35 29.70 -5.74
C LYS A 189 9.18 29.90 -6.69
N LEU A 190 8.19 30.70 -6.28
CA LEU A 190 7.17 31.19 -7.19
C LEU A 190 7.92 31.96 -8.27
N SER A 191 7.90 31.46 -9.51
CA SER A 191 8.47 32.20 -10.64
C SER A 191 7.77 33.55 -10.72
N HIS A 192 8.55 34.62 -10.75
CA HIS A 192 8.06 35.99 -10.89
C HIS A 192 7.11 36.06 -12.09
N ILE A 193 5.83 36.34 -11.87
CA ILE A 193 4.93 36.79 -12.94
C ILE A 193 5.36 38.23 -13.23
N PRO A 194 5.90 38.57 -14.41
CA PRO A 194 6.28 39.94 -14.71
C PRO A 194 5.01 40.78 -14.80
N THR A 195 4.77 41.61 -13.79
CA THR A 195 3.71 42.61 -13.78
C THR A 195 4.18 43.82 -14.58
N THR A 196 4.07 43.76 -15.91
CA THR A 196 4.26 44.94 -16.76
C THR A 196 2.89 45.47 -17.17
N ILE A 197 2.23 46.20 -16.28
CA ILE A 197 1.14 47.11 -16.67
C ILE A 197 1.82 48.42 -17.05
N THR A 198 2.00 48.67 -18.34
CA THR A 198 2.35 50.01 -18.84
C THR A 198 1.07 50.87 -18.89
N PRO A 199 1.06 52.08 -18.32
CA PRO A 199 -0.09 52.97 -18.44
C PRO A 199 -0.07 53.65 -19.81
N ARG A 200 -1.03 53.32 -20.68
CA ARG A 200 -1.26 54.07 -21.92
C ARG A 200 -2.00 55.37 -21.60
N HIS A 201 -1.27 56.49 -21.56
CA HIS A 201 -1.85 57.81 -21.83
C HIS A 201 -1.95 58.00 -23.35
N GLY A 202 -3.17 58.16 -23.86
CA GLY A 202 -3.41 58.67 -25.21
C GLY A 202 -3.58 60.18 -25.21
N PRO A 203 -3.37 60.84 -26.36
CA PRO A 203 -4.44 61.70 -26.86
C PRO A 203 -4.78 61.50 -28.35
N LEU A 204 -5.94 62.10 -28.66
CA LEU A 204 -6.85 61.94 -29.79
C LEU A 204 -6.42 62.60 -31.12
N ILE A 205 -7.01 62.05 -32.21
CA ILE A 205 -7.37 62.65 -33.53
C ILE A 205 -6.43 62.40 -34.73
N GLY A 206 -7.01 61.76 -35.76
CA GLY A 206 -6.51 61.67 -37.13
C GLY A 206 -7.21 60.56 -37.93
N MET A 207 -8.28 60.92 -38.63
CA MET A 207 -9.21 60.03 -39.37
C MET A 207 -8.65 59.63 -40.78
N PRO A 208 -9.35 58.84 -41.62
CA PRO A 208 -9.08 57.42 -41.92
C PRO A 208 -8.58 57.17 -43.36
N ARG A 209 -8.16 55.93 -43.70
CA ARG A 209 -8.42 55.30 -45.01
C ARG A 209 -8.00 53.82 -45.09
N ARG A 210 -8.93 53.02 -45.65
CA ARG A 210 -8.82 51.72 -46.36
C ARG A 210 -8.68 50.40 -45.55
N CYS A 211 -9.77 49.63 -45.63
CA CYS A 211 -9.94 48.17 -45.50
C CYS A 211 -8.97 47.36 -46.41
N PRO A 212 -8.91 46.00 -46.38
CA PRO A 212 -9.86 45.04 -45.78
C PRO A 212 -9.26 43.82 -45.03
N LEU A 213 -10.20 43.11 -44.40
CA LEU A 213 -10.11 41.82 -43.74
C LEU A 213 -9.50 40.72 -44.63
N SER A 214 -8.60 39.92 -44.05
CA SER A 214 -8.35 38.55 -44.48
C SER A 214 -8.01 37.62 -43.32
N ALA A 215 -8.72 36.49 -43.30
CA ALA A 215 -8.31 35.17 -42.81
C ALA A 215 -8.13 35.00 -41.28
N SER A 216 -9.07 34.35 -40.59
CA SER A 216 -9.30 32.88 -40.56
C SER A 216 -8.55 32.22 -39.40
N TRP A 217 -9.23 32.09 -38.25
CA TRP A 217 -8.89 31.07 -37.26
C TRP A 217 -9.36 29.72 -37.79
N ARG A 218 -8.39 28.87 -38.16
CA ARG A 218 -8.62 27.51 -38.61
C ARG A 218 -8.31 26.58 -37.44
N THR A 219 -9.34 26.18 -36.69
CA THR A 219 -9.30 24.95 -35.89
C THR A 219 -9.22 23.78 -36.87
N ARG A 220 -8.19 22.95 -36.72
CA ARG A 220 -8.02 21.72 -37.49
C ARG A 220 -8.35 20.56 -36.58
N ASP A 221 -9.49 19.95 -36.89
CA ASP A 221 -9.90 18.62 -36.45
C ASP A 221 -8.90 17.54 -36.90
N LEU A 222 -8.64 16.60 -36.00
CA LEU A 222 -8.42 15.19 -36.31
C LEU A 222 -9.66 14.52 -35.70
N GLY A 223 -10.64 14.01 -36.42
CA GLY A 223 -10.55 13.10 -37.56
C GLY A 223 -11.18 11.78 -37.13
N MET A 224 -12.51 11.77 -36.94
CA MET A 224 -13.33 10.57 -36.83
C MET A 224 -13.94 10.30 -38.21
N ASP A 225 -13.73 9.09 -38.75
CA ASP A 225 -14.30 8.65 -40.01
C ASP A 225 -15.34 7.55 -39.77
N ARG A 226 -16.60 7.86 -40.14
CA ARG A 226 -17.70 7.02 -40.69
C ARG A 226 -18.00 5.65 -40.02
N PHE A 227 -19.25 5.32 -39.68
CA PHE A 227 -20.34 5.02 -40.61
C PHE A 227 -21.74 5.13 -39.95
N GLY A 228 -22.75 5.38 -40.80
CA GLY A 228 -24.12 5.81 -40.46
C GLY A 228 -25.14 4.72 -40.02
N PRO A 229 -26.44 5.08 -40.05
CA PRO A 229 -27.43 4.61 -39.08
C PRO A 229 -28.31 3.45 -39.58
N PHE A 230 -28.87 2.66 -38.64
CA PHE A 230 -30.05 1.85 -38.91
C PHE A 230 -31.07 1.95 -37.77
N VAL A 231 -32.29 2.26 -38.20
CA VAL A 231 -33.51 2.51 -37.41
C VAL A 231 -34.18 1.19 -37.05
N GLY A 232 -34.73 1.03 -35.84
CA GLY A 232 -35.54 -0.15 -35.50
C GLY A 232 -36.14 -0.22 -34.09
N LYS A 233 -37.17 0.61 -33.84
CA LYS A 233 -38.34 0.42 -32.95
C LYS A 233 -38.17 -0.14 -31.52
N VAL A 234 -38.48 0.75 -30.57
CA VAL A 234 -38.99 0.49 -29.22
C VAL A 234 -40.44 -0.04 -29.30
N GLN A 235 -40.73 -1.13 -28.60
CA GLN A 235 -42.09 -1.46 -28.15
C GLN A 235 -42.09 -1.63 -26.63
N HIS A 236 -42.67 -0.64 -25.95
CA HIS A 236 -43.22 -0.80 -24.62
C HIS A 236 -44.63 -1.37 -24.74
N SER A 237 -44.94 -2.41 -23.98
CA SER A 237 -46.31 -2.70 -23.54
C SER A 237 -46.26 -3.33 -22.15
N GLY A 238 -46.65 -2.57 -21.14
CA GLY A 238 -47.15 -3.14 -19.90
C GLY A 238 -48.65 -3.39 -20.02
N SER A 239 -49.17 -4.42 -19.34
CA SER A 239 -50.48 -4.40 -18.67
C SER A 239 -50.74 -5.72 -17.93
N TYR A 240 -51.01 -5.59 -16.63
CA TYR A 240 -51.93 -6.36 -15.77
C TYR A 240 -52.17 -7.86 -16.03
N ARG A 241 -51.70 -8.70 -15.10
CA ARG A 241 -52.56 -9.43 -14.15
C ARG A 241 -51.75 -9.87 -12.94
#